data_AF-A0A7V8BTF1-F1
#
_entry.id   AF-A0A7V8BTF1-F1
#
_cell.length_a   1.000
_cell.length_b   1.000
_cell.length_c   1.000
_cell.angle_alpha   90.00
_cell.angle_beta   90.00
_cell.angle_gamma   90.00
#
_symmetry.space_group_name_H-M   'P 1'
#
loop_
_entity.id
_entity.type
_entity.pdbx_description
1 polymer ?
#
loop_
_entity_poly.entity_id
_entity_poly.type
_entity_poly.pdbx_seq_one_letter_code
_entity_poly.pdbx_strand_id
1 'polypeptide(L)'
;SRGLASVFNIDPYNMENLEVQTALLSRQPIPPAPFFILAGIGAALMVISLCLTLGQHFEQARWLKPLVYTGQLALTIYIGHIIVGMGLLLALGNLHNHSQGFTFAYTGLVFVVSVIFSSLWKQRYAQGPLEWAMRQVSQPASVTPQKKRLKAARQRKVTANRWSWIAGAILVMVLISALLMVILHNEPGESFPEEGNNHIAEPPRYIWNTRPATSGAHAPGLASWGESSSPISPWLYLHNMEDGGVVMHYNCPEACPEVVSELRSILQEVGRDKLILHPNPDMSARIAITAWARMITMETVNREQVIEFIDHYRGIDHHKS
;
A
#
# COMPACT_ATOMS: atom_id res chain seq x y z
N SER A 1 46.74 20.13 38.43
CA SER A 1 46.30 18.84 37.87
C SER A 1 46.09 19.02 36.36
N ARG A 2 47.17 18.78 35.61
CA ARG A 2 47.10 18.54 34.17
C ARG A 2 46.61 17.11 33.97
N GLY A 3 45.59 16.90 33.16
CA GLY A 3 45.08 15.57 32.84
C GLY A 3 43.57 15.51 32.97
N LEU A 4 42.89 15.44 31.82
CA LEU A 4 41.55 14.90 31.53
C LEU A 4 40.80 15.66 30.40
N ALA A 5 41.40 16.67 29.78
CA ALA A 5 40.81 17.37 28.62
C ALA A 5 41.48 17.05 27.26
N SER A 6 42.16 15.91 27.11
CA SER A 6 42.94 15.59 25.90
C SER A 6 42.71 14.20 25.31
N VAL A 7 41.61 13.52 25.64
CA VAL A 7 41.34 12.15 25.11
C VAL A 7 40.36 12.16 23.92
N PHE A 8 39.68 13.27 23.65
CA PHE A 8 38.82 13.41 22.47
C PHE A 8 39.06 14.74 21.76
N ASN A 9 40.31 15.01 21.39
CA ASN A 9 40.61 16.02 20.38
C ASN A 9 40.43 15.36 19.00
N ILE A 10 39.18 15.05 18.64
CA ILE A 10 38.86 14.57 17.31
C ILE A 10 38.94 15.79 16.40
N ASP A 11 39.99 15.87 15.57
CA ASP A 11 40.12 16.93 14.58
C ASP A 11 38.85 16.96 13.69
N PRO A 12 38.19 18.12 13.53
CA PRO A 12 37.00 18.23 12.69
C PRO A 12 37.26 17.80 11.25
N TYR A 13 38.50 17.91 10.78
CA TYR A 13 38.95 17.41 9.48
C TYR A 13 38.88 15.87 9.35
N ASN A 14 39.11 15.11 10.43
CA ASN A 14 39.03 13.65 10.40
C ASN A 14 37.57 13.15 10.44
N MET A 15 36.66 13.90 11.06
CA MET A 15 35.22 13.59 11.07
C MET A 15 34.62 13.72 9.67
N GLU A 16 34.93 14.82 8.97
CA GLU A 16 34.45 15.05 7.60
C GLU A 16 34.97 13.99 6.63
N ASN A 17 36.24 13.60 6.73
CA ASN A 17 36.80 12.53 5.90
C ASN A 17 36.18 11.16 6.20
N LEU A 18 35.85 10.86 7.46
CA LEU A 18 35.20 9.61 7.85
C LEU A 18 33.73 9.56 7.38
N GLU A 19 33.01 10.68 7.44
CA GLU A 19 31.66 10.83 6.89
C GLU A 19 31.65 10.69 5.36
N VAL A 20 32.61 11.30 4.66
CA VAL A 20 32.75 11.15 3.21
C VAL A 20 33.11 9.71 2.82
N GLN A 21 34.01 9.05 3.54
CA GLN A 21 34.37 7.65 3.28
C GLN A 21 33.19 6.70 3.55
N THR A 22 32.45 6.90 4.64
CA THR A 22 31.27 6.09 4.97
C THR A 22 30.11 6.36 4.02
N ALA A 23 29.92 7.59 3.55
CA ALA A 23 28.95 7.94 2.52
C ALA A 23 29.31 7.33 1.15
N LEU A 24 30.59 7.35 0.76
CA LEU A 24 31.06 6.74 -0.48
C LEU A 24 30.92 5.21 -0.47
N LEU A 25 31.13 4.57 0.68
CA LEU A 25 31.01 3.11 0.87
C LEU A 25 29.60 2.64 1.24
N SER A 26 28.64 3.57 1.41
CA SER A 26 27.26 3.27 1.78
C SER A 26 26.55 2.41 0.72
N ARG A 27 25.61 1.58 1.15
CA ARG A 27 24.67 0.83 0.27
C ARG A 27 23.24 1.34 0.35
N GLN A 28 23.03 2.46 1.04
CA GLN A 28 21.71 3.05 1.18
C GLN A 28 21.20 3.51 -0.20
N PRO A 29 19.91 3.27 -0.54
CA PRO A 29 19.34 3.71 -1.80
C PRO A 29 19.27 5.24 -1.93
N ILE A 30 19.17 5.94 -0.79
CA ILE A 30 19.03 7.39 -0.71
C ILE A 30 19.91 7.90 0.45
N PRO A 31 20.86 8.83 0.21
CA PRO A 31 21.34 9.30 -1.09
C PRO A 31 22.13 8.20 -1.84
N PRO A 32 22.07 8.13 -3.20
CA PRO A 32 22.65 7.02 -3.95
C PRO A 32 24.18 7.06 -3.93
N ALA A 33 24.77 6.14 -3.17
CA ALA A 33 26.21 5.99 -3.08
C ALA A 33 26.80 5.22 -4.28
N PRO A 34 28.10 5.41 -4.62
CA PRO A 34 28.74 4.76 -5.76
C PRO A 34 28.61 3.23 -5.80
N PHE A 35 28.72 2.53 -4.66
CA PHE A 35 28.58 1.07 -4.61
C PHE A 35 27.16 0.60 -4.89
N PHE A 36 26.14 1.36 -4.48
CA PHE A 36 24.75 1.05 -4.81
C PHE A 36 24.52 1.13 -6.33
N ILE A 37 25.09 2.15 -6.99
CA ILE A 37 25.01 2.30 -8.45
C ILE A 37 25.72 1.14 -9.17
N LEU A 38 26.94 0.78 -8.73
CA LEU A 38 27.70 -0.33 -9.32
C LEU A 38 26.98 -1.67 -9.17
N ALA A 39 26.45 -1.97 -7.98
CA ALA A 39 25.63 -3.14 -7.75
C ALA A 39 24.37 -3.13 -8.63
N GLY A 40 23.73 -1.98 -8.78
CA GLY A 40 22.58 -1.78 -9.66
C GLY A 40 22.90 -2.07 -11.12
N ILE A 41 24.05 -1.60 -11.64
CA ILE A 41 24.50 -1.87 -13.02
C ILE A 41 24.76 -3.37 -13.21
N GLY A 42 25.47 -4.01 -12.27
CA GLY A 42 25.75 -5.44 -12.33
C GLY A 42 24.47 -6.28 -12.37
N ALA A 43 23.52 -5.99 -11.48
CA ALA A 43 22.23 -6.65 -11.45
C ALA A 43 21.43 -6.39 -12.74
N ALA A 44 21.42 -5.17 -13.27
CA ALA A 44 20.75 -4.83 -14.51
C ALA A 44 21.32 -5.61 -15.71
N LEU A 45 22.64 -5.68 -15.86
CA LEU A 45 23.29 -6.45 -16.92
C LEU A 45 22.99 -7.94 -16.82
N MET A 46 22.99 -8.50 -15.60
CA MET A 46 22.64 -9.89 -15.35
C MET A 46 21.18 -10.18 -15.77
N VAL A 47 20.24 -9.34 -15.35
CA VAL A 47 18.82 -9.49 -15.70
C VAL A 47 18.60 -9.35 -17.21
N ILE A 48 19.23 -8.38 -17.86
CA ILE A 48 19.12 -8.21 -19.32
C ILE A 48 19.67 -9.44 -20.04
N SER A 49 20.84 -9.94 -19.64
CA SER A 49 21.45 -11.15 -20.20
C SER A 49 20.53 -12.37 -20.04
N LEU A 50 19.95 -12.54 -18.85
CA LEU A 50 19.00 -13.61 -18.58
C LEU A 50 17.75 -13.50 -19.46
N CYS A 51 17.16 -12.31 -19.57
CA CYS A 51 15.99 -12.05 -20.41
C CYS A 51 16.24 -12.34 -21.90
N LEU A 52 17.41 -11.97 -22.42
CA LEU A 52 17.81 -12.25 -23.80
C LEU A 52 18.00 -13.76 -24.03
N THR A 53 18.66 -14.43 -23.09
CA THR A 53 18.90 -15.88 -23.16
C THR A 53 17.59 -16.66 -23.11
N LEU A 54 16.68 -16.30 -22.20
CA LEU A 54 15.34 -16.89 -22.11
C LEU A 54 14.51 -16.61 -23.37
N GLY A 55 14.59 -15.40 -23.91
CA GLY A 55 13.89 -15.02 -25.14
C GLY A 55 14.34 -15.83 -26.35
N GLN A 56 15.64 -16.14 -26.44
CA GLN A 56 16.19 -16.99 -27.50
C GLN A 56 15.86 -18.48 -27.29
N HIS A 57 15.94 -18.97 -26.05
CA HIS A 57 15.66 -20.38 -25.75
C HIS A 57 14.20 -20.76 -25.97
N PHE A 58 13.28 -19.84 -25.66
CA PHE A 58 11.83 -20.06 -25.75
C PHE A 58 11.17 -19.32 -26.92
N GLU A 59 11.90 -19.10 -28.03
CA GLU A 59 11.40 -18.32 -29.18
C GLU A 59 10.07 -18.87 -29.76
N GLN A 60 9.87 -20.20 -29.68
CA GLN A 60 8.66 -20.86 -30.20
C GLN A 60 7.53 -20.99 -29.17
N ALA A 61 7.75 -20.61 -27.91
CA ALA A 61 6.78 -20.78 -26.85
C ALA A 61 5.57 -19.86 -27.05
N ARG A 62 4.42 -20.44 -27.35
CA ARG A 62 3.17 -19.70 -27.60
C ARG A 62 2.70 -18.89 -26.39
N TRP A 63 3.06 -19.30 -25.17
CA TRP A 63 2.69 -18.62 -23.92
C TRP A 63 3.49 -17.33 -23.65
N LEU A 64 4.65 -17.14 -24.29
CA LEU A 64 5.43 -15.90 -24.18
C LEU A 64 4.91 -14.78 -25.09
N LYS A 65 4.10 -15.11 -26.11
CA LYS A 65 3.58 -14.13 -27.07
C LYS A 65 2.80 -12.97 -26.43
N PRO A 66 1.88 -13.20 -25.47
CA PRO A 66 1.20 -12.11 -24.75
C PRO A 66 2.17 -11.16 -24.04
N LEU A 67 3.22 -11.69 -23.42
CA LEU A 67 4.22 -10.89 -22.71
C LEU A 67 5.05 -10.05 -23.69
N VAL A 68 5.42 -10.62 -24.84
CA VAL A 68 6.09 -9.90 -25.93
C VAL A 68 5.21 -8.78 -26.49
N TYR A 69 3.90 -9.02 -26.65
CA TYR A 69 2.94 -7.99 -27.10
C TYR A 69 2.83 -6.83 -26.11
N THR A 70 2.82 -7.14 -24.83
CA THR A 70 2.79 -6.17 -23.73
C THR A 70 4.04 -5.28 -23.78
N GLY A 71 5.24 -5.86 -23.95
CA GLY A 71 6.47 -5.08 -24.10
C GLY A 71 6.51 -4.18 -25.33
N GLN A 72 5.85 -4.57 -26.43
CA GLN A 72 5.74 -3.73 -27.64
C GLN A 72 4.79 -2.54 -27.50
N LEU A 73 3.98 -2.50 -26.43
CA LEU A 73 3.00 -1.47 -26.11
C LEU A 73 3.32 -0.77 -24.79
N ALA A 74 4.59 -0.81 -24.36
CA ALA A 74 5.02 -0.36 -23.04
C ALA A 74 4.63 1.10 -22.73
N LEU A 75 4.73 2.01 -23.70
CA LEU A 75 4.40 3.43 -23.49
C LEU A 75 2.88 3.62 -23.34
N THR A 76 2.10 2.95 -24.18
CA THR A 76 0.63 2.99 -24.10
C THR A 76 0.15 2.43 -22.77
N ILE A 77 0.71 1.30 -22.32
CA ILE A 77 0.36 0.70 -21.03
C ILE A 77 0.81 1.59 -19.87
N TYR A 78 2.00 2.20 -19.97
CA TYR A 78 2.51 3.11 -18.96
C TYR A 78 1.56 4.28 -18.72
N ILE A 79 1.17 4.98 -19.78
CA ILE A 79 0.22 6.11 -19.64
C ILE A 79 -1.17 5.60 -19.25
N GLY A 80 -1.60 4.48 -19.82
CA GLY A 80 -2.90 3.89 -19.55
C GLY A 80 -3.12 3.52 -18.08
N HIS A 81 -2.16 2.83 -17.44
CA HIS A 81 -2.32 2.46 -16.04
C HIS A 81 -2.17 3.64 -15.08
N ILE A 82 -1.48 4.73 -15.45
CA ILE A 82 -1.46 5.96 -14.67
C ILE A 82 -2.83 6.65 -14.75
N ILE A 83 -3.33 6.92 -15.96
CA ILE A 83 -4.60 7.65 -16.12
C ILE A 83 -5.79 6.82 -15.63
N VAL A 84 -5.86 5.54 -16.04
CA VAL A 84 -7.00 4.68 -15.71
C VAL A 84 -6.80 4.01 -14.36
N GLY A 85 -5.62 3.42 -14.11
CA GLY A 85 -5.36 2.71 -12.85
C GLY A 85 -5.23 3.67 -11.68
N MET A 86 -4.28 4.60 -11.71
CA MET A 86 -4.13 5.56 -10.61
C MET A 86 -5.29 6.57 -10.57
N GLY A 87 -5.81 7.02 -11.72
CA GLY A 87 -6.95 7.93 -11.76
C GLY A 87 -8.25 7.35 -11.21
N LEU A 88 -8.50 6.04 -11.36
CA LEU A 88 -9.64 5.38 -10.71
C LEU A 88 -9.53 5.39 -9.19
N LEU A 89 -8.33 5.11 -8.65
CA LEU A 89 -8.08 5.18 -7.21
C LEU A 89 -8.26 6.61 -6.68
N LEU A 90 -7.82 7.61 -7.43
CA LEU A 90 -8.03 9.03 -7.11
C LEU A 90 -9.52 9.41 -7.09
N ALA A 91 -10.28 8.99 -8.09
CA ALA A 91 -11.71 9.31 -8.19
C ALA A 91 -12.54 8.68 -7.05
N LEU A 92 -12.13 7.52 -6.56
CA LEU A 92 -12.76 6.83 -5.43
C LEU A 92 -12.29 7.34 -4.06
N GLY A 93 -11.39 8.33 -4.01
CA GLY A 93 -10.79 8.81 -2.75
C GLY A 93 -9.85 7.79 -2.07
N ASN A 94 -9.59 6.66 -2.73
CA ASN A 94 -8.90 5.48 -2.21
C ASN A 94 -7.43 5.45 -2.66
N LEU A 95 -6.69 6.56 -2.53
CA LEU A 95 -5.27 6.62 -2.94
C LEU A 95 -4.29 6.20 -1.84
N HIS A 96 -4.66 6.40 -0.58
CA HIS A 96 -3.77 6.27 0.55
C HIS A 96 -4.33 5.24 1.55
N ASN A 97 -3.44 4.56 2.27
CA ASN A 97 -3.76 3.64 3.39
C ASN A 97 -4.42 2.31 3.01
N HIS A 98 -3.94 1.65 1.95
CA HIS A 98 -4.36 0.28 1.62
C HIS A 98 -3.44 -0.78 2.23
N SER A 99 -4.01 -1.94 2.55
CA SER A 99 -3.22 -3.10 2.95
C SER A 99 -2.23 -3.50 1.84
N GLN A 100 -1.10 -4.08 2.24
CA GLN A 100 -0.10 -4.60 1.28
C GLN A 100 -0.74 -5.64 0.34
N GLY A 101 -1.64 -6.48 0.87
CA GLY A 101 -2.38 -7.47 0.09
C GLY A 101 -3.26 -6.85 -0.98
N PHE A 102 -4.01 -5.79 -0.65
CA PHE A 102 -4.82 -5.05 -1.62
C PHE A 102 -3.96 -4.48 -2.74
N THR A 103 -2.84 -3.85 -2.40
CA THR A 103 -1.94 -3.21 -3.38
C THR A 103 -1.37 -4.23 -4.37
N PHE A 104 -0.95 -5.40 -3.89
CA PHE A 104 -0.47 -6.48 -4.76
C PHE A 104 -1.58 -7.04 -5.64
N ALA A 105 -2.77 -7.29 -5.09
CA ALA A 105 -3.92 -7.77 -5.84
C ALA A 105 -4.33 -6.77 -6.94
N TYR A 106 -4.41 -5.49 -6.60
CA TYR A 106 -4.74 -4.41 -7.53
C TYR A 106 -3.72 -4.31 -8.67
N THR A 107 -2.43 -4.29 -8.35
CA THR A 107 -1.36 -4.20 -9.34
C THR A 107 -1.32 -5.44 -10.24
N GLY A 108 -1.51 -6.62 -9.66
CA GLY A 108 -1.64 -7.88 -10.41
C GLY A 108 -2.81 -7.86 -11.38
N LEU A 109 -3.96 -7.31 -10.96
CA LEU A 109 -5.13 -7.14 -11.82
C LEU A 109 -4.86 -6.21 -13.00
N VAL A 110 -4.34 -5.01 -12.72
CA VAL A 110 -4.00 -4.01 -13.75
C VAL A 110 -3.01 -4.59 -14.75
N PHE A 111 -2.05 -5.40 -14.28
CA PHE A 111 -1.11 -6.11 -15.14
C PHE A 111 -1.81 -7.14 -16.04
N VAL A 112 -2.67 -8.01 -15.48
CA VAL A 112 -3.43 -9.00 -16.26
C VAL A 112 -4.31 -8.33 -17.32
N VAL A 113 -5.03 -7.27 -16.95
CA VAL A 113 -5.85 -6.47 -17.86
C VAL A 113 -4.98 -5.87 -18.98
N SER A 114 -3.81 -5.34 -18.64
CA SER A 114 -2.86 -4.78 -19.62
C SER A 114 -2.34 -5.82 -20.61
N VAL A 115 -2.07 -7.06 -20.15
CA VAL A 115 -1.65 -8.18 -21.00
C VAL A 115 -2.76 -8.63 -21.94
N ILE A 116 -4.00 -8.73 -21.44
CA ILE A 116 -5.19 -9.06 -22.25
C ILE A 116 -5.40 -7.97 -23.30
N PHE A 117 -5.43 -6.70 -22.89
CA PHE A 117 -5.56 -5.56 -23.79
C PHE A 117 -4.49 -5.58 -24.88
N SER A 118 -3.23 -5.78 -24.51
CA SER A 118 -2.11 -5.84 -25.46
C SER A 118 -2.26 -6.98 -26.47
N SER A 119 -2.70 -8.14 -25.99
CA SER A 119 -2.90 -9.32 -26.82
C SER A 119 -4.06 -9.16 -27.81
N LEU A 120 -5.16 -8.51 -27.40
CA LEU A 120 -6.29 -8.20 -28.29
C LEU A 120 -5.93 -7.08 -29.27
N TRP A 121 -5.26 -6.03 -28.79
CA TRP A 121 -4.86 -4.89 -29.60
C TRP A 121 -3.94 -5.33 -30.74
N LYS A 122 -2.95 -6.19 -30.46
CA LYS A 122 -2.01 -6.71 -31.45
C LYS A 122 -2.64 -7.65 -32.48
N GLN A 123 -3.84 -8.17 -32.24
CA GLN A 123 -4.61 -8.89 -33.28
C GLN A 123 -5.14 -7.95 -34.37
N ARG A 124 -5.37 -6.67 -34.06
CA ARG A 124 -5.99 -5.70 -34.97
C ARG A 124 -5.03 -4.63 -35.49
N TYR A 125 -4.09 -4.20 -34.65
CA TYR A 125 -3.19 -3.09 -34.91
C TYR A 125 -1.73 -3.50 -34.70
N ALA A 126 -0.87 -3.11 -35.63
CA ALA A 126 0.55 -3.47 -35.57
C ALA A 126 1.33 -2.68 -34.49
N GLN A 127 0.82 -1.53 -34.05
CA GLN A 127 1.45 -0.59 -33.12
C GLN A 127 0.41 -0.05 -32.13
N GLY A 128 0.85 0.40 -30.96
CA GLY A 128 0.01 1.11 -30.01
C GLY A 128 -0.24 2.55 -30.43
N PRO A 129 -1.30 3.20 -29.90
CA PRO A 129 -1.68 4.56 -30.26
C PRO A 129 -0.57 5.58 -29.96
N LEU A 130 0.06 5.48 -28.78
CA LEU A 130 1.11 6.41 -28.36
C LEU A 130 2.47 6.10 -29.01
N GLU A 131 2.80 4.82 -29.19
CA GLU A 131 4.00 4.42 -29.92
C GLU A 131 3.95 4.84 -31.39
N TRP A 132 2.76 4.81 -31.98
CA TRP A 132 2.53 5.35 -33.32
C TRP A 132 2.74 6.87 -33.35
N ALA A 133 2.19 7.60 -32.38
CA ALA A 133 2.37 9.05 -32.28
C ALA A 133 3.86 9.43 -32.14
N MET A 134 4.59 8.77 -31.23
CA MET A 134 6.04 8.97 -31.06
C MET A 134 6.79 8.69 -32.36
N ARG A 135 6.46 7.60 -33.05
CA ARG A 135 7.07 7.24 -34.34
C ARG A 135 6.79 8.24 -35.45
N GLN A 136 5.66 8.96 -35.41
CA GLN A 136 5.40 10.03 -36.38
C GLN A 136 6.28 11.25 -36.14
N VAL A 137 6.53 11.58 -34.88
CA VAL A 137 7.39 12.71 -34.51
C VAL A 137 8.88 12.39 -34.76
N SER A 138 9.31 11.15 -34.55
CA SER A 138 10.71 10.74 -34.67
C SER A 138 11.17 10.32 -36.07
N GLN A 139 10.27 10.14 -37.05
CA GLN A 139 10.68 9.74 -38.40
C GLN A 139 11.04 10.96 -39.27
N PRO A 140 12.31 11.11 -39.74
CA PRO A 140 12.60 12.06 -40.81
C PRO A 140 11.85 11.64 -42.08
N ALA A 141 11.41 12.63 -42.87
CA ALA A 141 10.42 12.54 -43.95
C ALA A 141 10.76 11.62 -45.16
N SER A 142 11.75 10.72 -45.08
CA SER A 142 12.36 10.07 -46.25
C SER A 142 12.18 8.55 -46.40
N VAL A 143 11.28 7.88 -45.66
CA VAL A 143 11.07 6.42 -45.86
C VAL A 143 9.90 6.12 -46.82
N THR A 144 10.29 5.74 -48.03
CA THR A 144 9.52 5.47 -49.25
C THR A 144 8.25 4.61 -49.07
N PRO A 145 7.13 4.86 -49.80
CA PRO A 145 5.81 4.24 -49.56
C PRO A 145 5.69 2.76 -49.93
N GLN A 146 6.63 2.20 -50.71
CA GLN A 146 6.46 0.92 -51.40
C GLN A 146 6.63 -0.30 -50.47
N LYS A 147 7.56 -0.26 -49.50
CA LYS A 147 7.74 -1.33 -48.50
C LYS A 147 6.62 -1.36 -47.43
N LYS A 148 5.96 -0.21 -47.18
CA LYS A 148 4.81 -0.12 -46.25
C LYS A 148 3.58 -0.84 -46.79
N ARG A 149 3.30 -0.77 -48.11
CA ARG A 149 2.11 -1.39 -48.74
C ARG A 149 2.18 -2.92 -48.78
N LEU A 150 3.36 -3.50 -49.04
CA LEU A 150 3.55 -4.95 -49.09
C LEU A 150 3.50 -5.62 -47.69
N LYS A 151 4.03 -4.98 -46.64
CA LYS A 151 3.91 -5.48 -45.26
C LYS A 151 2.48 -5.32 -44.71
N ALA A 152 1.80 -4.22 -45.04
CA ALA A 152 0.40 -4.01 -44.69
C ALA A 152 -0.55 -5.00 -45.37
N ALA A 153 -0.24 -5.45 -46.60
CA ALA A 153 -1.01 -6.47 -47.30
C ALA A 153 -0.82 -7.88 -46.71
N ARG A 154 0.37 -8.21 -46.17
CA ARG A 154 0.65 -9.51 -45.51
C ARG A 154 0.10 -9.59 -44.08
N GLN A 155 -0.01 -8.46 -43.38
CA GLN A 155 -0.64 -8.37 -42.05
C GLN A 155 -2.17 -8.38 -42.06
N ARG A 156 -2.81 -8.23 -43.24
CA ARG A 156 -4.27 -8.16 -43.41
C ARG A 156 -5.03 -9.50 -43.29
N LYS A 157 -4.35 -10.64 -43.11
CA LYS A 157 -4.95 -11.99 -43.07
C LYS A 157 -5.03 -12.63 -41.67
N VAL A 158 -5.08 -11.84 -40.61
CA VAL A 158 -5.65 -12.34 -39.34
C VAL A 158 -7.08 -11.85 -39.30
N THR A 159 -8.02 -12.69 -39.73
CA THR A 159 -9.45 -12.46 -39.52
C THR A 159 -9.66 -12.32 -38.02
N ALA A 160 -9.90 -11.09 -37.57
CA ALA A 160 -10.15 -10.79 -36.17
C ALA A 160 -11.37 -11.59 -35.73
N ASN A 161 -11.15 -12.67 -34.97
CA ASN A 161 -12.22 -13.48 -34.43
C ASN A 161 -12.97 -12.62 -33.41
N ARG A 162 -14.16 -12.12 -33.76
CA ARG A 162 -14.98 -11.28 -32.86
C ARG A 162 -15.17 -11.90 -31.47
N TRP A 163 -15.15 -13.23 -31.40
CA TRP A 163 -15.22 -13.99 -30.15
C TRP A 163 -14.03 -13.75 -29.19
N SER A 164 -12.81 -13.48 -29.68
CA SER A 164 -11.68 -13.18 -28.80
C SER A 164 -11.84 -11.83 -28.08
N TRP A 165 -12.44 -10.84 -28.76
CA TRP A 165 -12.76 -9.54 -28.18
C TRP A 165 -13.87 -9.62 -27.15
N ILE A 166 -14.93 -10.40 -27.44
CA ILE A 166 -16.03 -10.62 -26.50
C ILE A 166 -15.52 -11.34 -25.25
N ALA A 167 -14.77 -12.43 -25.42
CA ALA A 167 -14.20 -13.19 -24.30
C ALA A 167 -13.25 -12.33 -23.44
N GLY A 168 -12.39 -11.53 -24.09
CA GLY A 168 -11.48 -10.63 -23.39
C GLY A 168 -12.19 -9.49 -22.66
N ALA A 169 -13.23 -8.90 -23.26
CA ALA A 169 -14.03 -7.86 -22.62
C ALA A 169 -14.81 -8.40 -21.41
N ILE A 170 -15.42 -9.58 -21.53
CA ILE A 170 -16.09 -10.25 -20.41
C ILE A 170 -15.10 -10.52 -19.28
N LEU A 171 -13.91 -11.04 -19.58
CA LEU A 171 -12.88 -11.30 -18.57
C LEU A 171 -12.45 -10.01 -17.86
N VAL A 172 -12.22 -8.92 -18.59
CA VAL A 172 -11.90 -7.62 -18.00
C VAL A 172 -13.04 -7.09 -17.14
N MET A 173 -14.30 -7.20 -17.58
CA MET A 173 -15.44 -6.78 -16.76
C MET A 173 -15.59 -7.61 -15.49
N VAL A 174 -15.40 -8.93 -15.54
CA VAL A 174 -15.43 -9.79 -14.36
C VAL A 174 -14.32 -9.38 -13.38
N LEU A 175 -13.11 -9.18 -13.88
CA LEU A 175 -11.95 -8.76 -13.09
C LEU A 175 -12.17 -7.38 -12.44
N ILE A 176 -12.71 -6.41 -13.19
CA ILE A 176 -13.08 -5.09 -12.66
C ILE A 176 -14.20 -5.21 -11.63
N SER A 177 -15.23 -6.04 -11.87
CA SER A 177 -16.34 -6.22 -10.93
C SER A 177 -15.89 -6.88 -9.61
N ALA A 178 -15.01 -7.88 -9.69
CA ALA A 178 -14.44 -8.54 -8.51
C ALA A 178 -13.57 -7.57 -7.72
N LEU A 179 -12.79 -6.73 -8.41
CA LEU A 179 -12.02 -5.69 -7.75
C LEU A 179 -12.91 -4.61 -7.13
N LEU A 180 -13.95 -4.16 -7.83
CA LEU A 180 -14.91 -3.21 -7.29
C LEU A 180 -15.61 -3.78 -6.05
N MET A 181 -15.94 -5.06 -6.03
CA MET A 181 -16.50 -5.71 -4.84
C MET A 181 -15.53 -5.64 -3.65
N VAL A 182 -14.23 -5.84 -3.88
CA VAL A 182 -13.18 -5.71 -2.84
C VAL A 182 -12.99 -4.26 -2.41
N ILE A 183 -12.99 -3.30 -3.35
CA ILE A 183 -12.82 -1.87 -3.05
C ILE A 183 -14.03 -1.30 -2.32
N LEU A 184 -15.24 -1.75 -2.68
CA LEU A 184 -16.48 -1.31 -2.04
C LEU A 184 -16.69 -2.00 -0.68
N HIS A 185 -16.04 -3.14 -0.42
CA HIS A 185 -15.90 -3.71 0.92
C HIS A 185 -14.77 -3.01 1.69
N ASN A 186 -14.89 -1.70 1.88
CA ASN A 186 -14.03 -0.98 2.82
C ASN A 186 -14.63 -1.17 4.21
N GLU A 187 -14.00 -1.97 5.07
CA GLU A 187 -14.35 -1.94 6.49
C GLU A 187 -13.62 -0.78 7.19
N PRO A 188 -14.28 -0.08 8.15
CA PRO A 188 -13.78 1.18 8.67
C PRO A 188 -12.37 1.08 9.28
N GLY A 189 -11.50 2.02 8.95
CA GLY A 189 -10.16 2.13 9.51
C GLY A 189 -9.06 1.30 8.86
N GLU A 190 -7.84 1.49 9.34
CA GLU A 190 -6.65 0.75 8.93
C GLU A 190 -6.60 -0.61 9.65
N SER A 191 -6.13 -1.65 8.95
CA SER A 191 -5.93 -2.98 9.51
C SER A 191 -4.46 -3.20 9.85
N PHE A 192 -4.19 -3.74 11.04
CA PHE A 192 -2.86 -4.03 11.53
C PHE A 192 -2.66 -5.54 11.68
N PRO A 193 -1.43 -6.07 11.53
CA PRO A 193 -1.16 -7.47 11.78
C PRO A 193 -1.50 -7.86 13.23
N GLU A 194 -2.21 -8.97 13.41
CA GLU A 194 -2.52 -9.48 14.74
C GLU A 194 -1.28 -10.05 15.44
N GLU A 195 -1.10 -9.66 16.70
CA GLU A 195 -0.02 -10.17 17.56
C GLU A 195 -0.49 -11.34 18.46
N GLY A 196 -1.65 -11.93 18.16
CA GLY A 196 -2.31 -12.96 18.95
C GLY A 196 -3.07 -12.43 20.17
N ASN A 197 -3.60 -13.33 20.99
CA ASN A 197 -4.49 -13.02 22.12
C ASN A 197 -4.10 -13.76 23.42
N ASN A 198 -2.80 -13.91 23.67
CA ASN A 198 -2.36 -14.64 24.86
C ASN A 198 -2.58 -13.82 26.14
N HIS A 199 -3.32 -14.37 27.11
CA HIS A 199 -3.42 -13.80 28.44
C HIS A 199 -2.18 -14.11 29.27
N ILE A 200 -1.37 -13.09 29.55
CA ILE A 200 -0.13 -13.23 30.34
C ILE A 200 -0.09 -12.17 31.45
N ALA A 201 0.68 -12.45 32.51
CA ALA A 201 1.02 -11.42 33.47
C ALA A 201 1.94 -10.38 32.82
N GLU A 202 1.77 -9.10 33.18
CA GLU A 202 2.55 -7.99 32.64
C GLU A 202 4.07 -8.24 32.87
N PRO A 203 4.86 -8.47 31.80
CA PRO A 203 6.30 -8.57 31.89
C PRO A 203 6.92 -7.18 32.10
N PRO A 204 8.19 -7.09 32.54
CA PRO A 204 8.87 -5.81 32.72
C PRO A 204 8.95 -4.93 31.46
N ARG A 205 8.89 -5.54 30.27
CA ARG A 205 8.87 -4.83 28.99
C ARG A 205 8.13 -5.65 27.95
N TYR A 206 7.18 -5.01 27.28
CA TYR A 206 6.50 -5.50 26.09
C TYR A 206 6.31 -4.32 25.13
N ILE A 207 6.38 -4.57 23.83
CA ILE A 207 6.20 -3.54 22.81
C ILE A 207 5.23 -4.10 21.78
N TRP A 208 4.05 -3.48 21.68
CA TRP A 208 3.10 -3.74 20.63
C TRP A 208 3.56 -3.14 19.30
N ASN A 209 3.07 -3.71 18.21
CA ASN A 209 3.33 -3.21 16.85
C ASN A 209 2.68 -1.85 16.56
N THR A 210 1.69 -1.46 17.36
CA THR A 210 0.85 -0.28 17.19
C THR A 210 0.79 0.57 18.46
N ARG A 211 0.56 1.88 18.29
CA ARG A 211 0.37 2.85 19.38
C ARG A 211 -0.77 3.82 19.02
N PRO A 212 -1.97 3.72 19.63
CA PRO A 212 -2.37 2.76 20.68
C PRO A 212 -2.30 1.29 20.23
N ALA A 213 -2.20 0.35 21.16
CA ALA A 213 -2.13 -1.07 20.83
C ALA A 213 -3.48 -1.56 20.30
N THR A 214 -3.47 -2.40 19.27
CA THR A 214 -4.70 -2.91 18.63
C THR A 214 -4.92 -4.42 18.79
N SER A 215 -3.88 -5.18 19.12
CA SER A 215 -3.96 -6.62 19.39
C SER A 215 -2.74 -7.04 20.23
N GLY A 216 -2.60 -8.31 20.57
CA GLY A 216 -1.41 -8.84 21.23
C GLY A 216 -1.64 -9.34 22.64
N ALA A 217 -0.55 -9.73 23.30
CA ALA A 217 -0.61 -10.23 24.66
C ALA A 217 -1.12 -9.16 25.63
N HIS A 218 -2.00 -9.55 26.54
CA HIS A 218 -2.67 -8.64 27.47
C HIS A 218 -3.09 -9.35 28.76
N ALA A 219 -3.61 -8.60 29.74
CA ALA A 219 -4.01 -9.13 31.04
C ALA A 219 -5.40 -9.79 30.98
N PRO A 220 -5.67 -10.84 31.77
CA PRO A 220 -6.98 -11.50 31.80
C PRO A 220 -8.08 -10.67 32.50
N GLY A 221 -7.78 -9.47 32.98
CA GLY A 221 -8.77 -8.57 33.57
C GLY A 221 -9.38 -7.65 32.51
N LEU A 222 -10.59 -7.14 32.77
CA LEU A 222 -11.24 -6.11 31.95
C LEU A 222 -11.11 -4.74 32.60
N ALA A 223 -10.96 -3.70 31.77
CA ALA A 223 -11.17 -2.33 32.20
C ALA A 223 -12.66 -2.04 32.35
N SER A 224 -12.98 -1.07 33.21
CA SER A 224 -14.35 -0.57 33.33
C SER A 224 -14.80 0.07 32.02
N TRP A 225 -15.97 -0.33 31.53
CA TRP A 225 -16.63 0.32 30.40
C TRP A 225 -17.03 1.77 30.73
N GLY A 226 -17.10 2.61 29.69
CA GLY A 226 -17.45 4.01 29.78
C GLY A 226 -16.23 4.94 29.82
N GLU A 227 -16.40 6.09 30.46
CA GLU A 227 -15.38 7.13 30.50
C GLU A 227 -14.45 6.98 31.71
N SER A 228 -13.14 7.09 31.47
CA SER A 228 -12.10 7.19 32.49
C SER A 228 -11.37 8.53 32.37
N SER A 229 -11.21 9.22 33.51
CA SER A 229 -10.41 10.44 33.60
C SER A 229 -8.90 10.18 33.60
N SER A 230 -8.49 8.92 33.79
CA SER A 230 -7.09 8.51 33.86
C SER A 230 -6.75 7.57 32.71
N PRO A 231 -5.49 7.58 32.21
CA PRO A 231 -5.07 6.68 31.14
C PRO A 231 -5.25 5.21 31.56
N ILE A 232 -5.87 4.43 30.68
CA ILE A 232 -6.00 2.98 30.84
C ILE A 232 -4.83 2.32 30.12
N SER A 233 -4.18 1.39 30.81
CA SER A 233 -3.05 0.64 30.26
C SER A 233 -3.49 -0.23 29.07
N PRO A 234 -2.68 -0.34 28.01
CA PRO A 234 -2.92 -1.30 26.92
C PRO A 234 -3.09 -2.73 27.41
N TRP A 235 -2.39 -3.11 28.49
CA TRP A 235 -2.55 -4.42 29.13
C TRP A 235 -3.99 -4.73 29.54
N LEU A 236 -4.81 -3.71 29.81
CA LEU A 236 -6.17 -3.89 30.31
C LEU A 236 -7.21 -3.65 29.22
N TYR A 237 -7.12 -2.56 28.45
CA TYR A 237 -8.13 -2.26 27.42
C TYR A 237 -8.06 -3.22 26.22
N LEU A 238 -6.94 -3.92 26.00
CA LEU A 238 -6.83 -4.91 24.91
C LEU A 238 -7.80 -6.08 25.11
N HIS A 239 -8.02 -6.51 26.36
CA HIS A 239 -9.01 -7.55 26.65
C HIS A 239 -10.43 -7.07 26.34
N ASN A 240 -10.74 -5.81 26.67
CA ASN A 240 -12.01 -5.21 26.28
C ASN A 240 -12.20 -5.25 24.75
N MET A 241 -11.15 -4.99 23.96
CA MET A 241 -11.22 -5.09 22.51
C MET A 241 -11.29 -6.53 21.99
N GLU A 242 -10.64 -7.49 22.67
CA GLU A 242 -10.82 -8.92 22.40
C GLU A 242 -12.30 -9.32 22.54
N ASP A 243 -12.96 -8.82 23.59
CA ASP A 243 -14.39 -9.03 23.88
C ASP A 243 -15.33 -8.19 22.99
N GLY A 244 -14.83 -7.60 21.90
CA GLY A 244 -15.59 -6.78 20.96
C GLY A 244 -15.86 -5.35 21.45
N GLY A 245 -14.97 -4.81 22.26
CA GLY A 245 -14.98 -3.43 22.69
C GLY A 245 -14.35 -2.49 21.66
N VAL A 246 -14.79 -1.23 21.68
CA VAL A 246 -14.18 -0.13 20.92
C VAL A 246 -13.65 0.90 21.91
N VAL A 247 -12.40 1.31 21.74
CA VAL A 247 -11.70 2.24 22.65
C VAL A 247 -11.43 3.55 21.94
N MET A 248 -11.92 4.63 22.51
CA MET A 248 -11.73 6.01 22.06
C MET A 248 -10.62 6.66 22.89
N HIS A 249 -9.49 6.90 22.25
CA HIS A 249 -8.29 7.52 22.84
C HIS A 249 -8.23 8.99 22.43
N TYR A 250 -7.81 9.85 23.35
CA TYR A 250 -7.45 11.24 23.01
C TYR A 250 -6.13 11.65 23.68
N ASN A 251 -5.29 12.39 22.96
CA ASN A 251 -4.05 12.96 23.46
C ASN A 251 -4.09 14.47 23.32
N CYS A 252 -4.17 15.16 24.46
CA CYS A 252 -4.35 16.60 24.50
C CYS A 252 -3.39 17.25 25.50
N PRO A 253 -2.11 17.43 25.13
CA PRO A 253 -1.11 18.05 26.01
C PRO A 253 -1.46 19.51 26.37
N GLU A 254 -2.11 20.23 25.46
CA GLU A 254 -2.55 21.63 25.66
C GLU A 254 -4.01 21.77 26.14
N ALA A 255 -4.64 20.66 26.54
CA ALA A 255 -6.08 20.52 26.78
C ALA A 255 -6.96 20.72 25.53
N CYS A 256 -8.07 19.99 25.44
CA CYS A 256 -8.96 19.97 24.28
C CYS A 256 -10.43 19.74 24.68
N PRO A 257 -11.06 20.65 25.43
CA PRO A 257 -12.40 20.42 25.99
C PRO A 257 -13.46 20.12 24.92
N GLU A 258 -13.31 20.66 23.70
CA GLU A 258 -14.19 20.39 22.56
C GLU A 258 -14.13 18.94 22.09
N VAL A 259 -12.92 18.37 21.92
CA VAL A 259 -12.74 16.97 21.52
C VAL A 259 -13.32 16.03 22.57
N VAL A 260 -13.00 16.28 23.84
CA VAL A 260 -13.47 15.43 24.94
C VAL A 260 -14.98 15.53 25.10
N SER A 261 -15.57 16.72 24.97
CA SER A 261 -17.02 16.88 25.07
C SER A 261 -17.76 16.20 23.92
N GLU A 262 -17.21 16.25 22.71
CA GLU A 262 -17.83 15.61 21.55
C GLU A 262 -17.73 14.08 21.62
N LEU A 263 -16.56 13.52 21.93
CA LEU A 263 -16.41 12.06 22.14
C LEU A 263 -17.29 11.56 23.29
N ARG A 264 -17.41 12.34 24.37
CA ARG A 264 -18.33 12.03 25.47
C ARG A 264 -19.79 12.06 25.00
N SER A 265 -20.16 12.99 24.12
CA SER A 265 -21.51 13.03 23.56
C SER A 265 -21.82 11.77 22.74
N ILE A 266 -20.86 11.29 21.95
CA ILE A 266 -20.99 10.05 21.17
C ILE A 266 -21.14 8.85 22.11
N LEU A 267 -20.30 8.76 23.15
CA LEU A 267 -20.38 7.70 24.17
C LEU A 267 -21.76 7.66 24.86
N GLN A 268 -22.35 8.83 25.13
CA GLN A 268 -23.66 8.93 25.77
C GLN A 268 -24.81 8.58 24.81
N GLU A 269 -24.70 8.96 23.54
CA GLU A 269 -25.69 8.66 22.49
C GLU A 269 -25.71 7.18 22.13
N VAL A 270 -24.54 6.58 21.83
CA VAL A 270 -24.40 5.19 21.39
C VAL A 270 -24.54 4.19 22.55
N GLY A 271 -24.29 4.66 23.77
CA GLY A 271 -24.36 3.87 25.00
C GLY A 271 -23.01 3.34 25.45
N ARG A 272 -22.83 3.23 26.77
CA ARG A 272 -21.51 2.97 27.40
C ARG A 272 -21.02 1.53 27.32
N ASP A 273 -21.92 0.59 27.02
CA ASP A 273 -21.59 -0.82 26.96
C ASP A 273 -20.62 -1.10 25.81
N LYS A 274 -19.59 -1.93 26.05
CA LYS A 274 -18.51 -2.22 25.10
C LYS A 274 -17.76 -1.00 24.53
N LEU A 275 -17.86 0.17 25.16
CA LEU A 275 -17.14 1.38 24.76
C LEU A 275 -16.26 1.87 25.90
N ILE A 276 -15.07 2.35 25.56
CA ILE A 276 -14.17 3.03 26.50
C ILE A 276 -13.80 4.40 25.94
N LEU A 277 -13.78 5.43 26.80
CA LEU A 277 -13.21 6.74 26.49
C LEU A 277 -12.16 7.09 27.54
N HIS A 278 -10.90 7.32 27.14
CA HIS A 278 -9.85 7.68 28.08
C HIS A 278 -8.73 8.53 27.45
N PRO A 279 -7.96 9.29 28.26
CA PRO A 279 -6.78 9.98 27.78
C PRO A 279 -5.66 8.97 27.49
N ASN A 280 -4.89 9.19 26.43
CA ASN A 280 -3.73 8.38 26.08
C ASN A 280 -2.55 9.29 25.68
N PRO A 281 -1.65 9.64 26.62
CA PRO A 281 -0.53 10.54 26.32
C PRO A 281 0.58 9.89 25.48
N ASP A 282 0.60 8.56 25.36
CA ASP A 282 1.69 7.81 24.72
C ASP A 282 1.52 7.66 23.19
N MET A 283 0.37 8.07 22.64
CA MET A 283 0.11 8.06 21.20
C MET A 283 0.49 9.39 20.53
N SER A 284 0.92 9.35 19.28
CA SER A 284 1.26 10.56 18.52
C SER A 284 0.04 11.26 17.92
N ALA A 285 -1.04 10.53 17.66
CA ALA A 285 -2.27 11.08 17.10
C ALA A 285 -3.05 11.85 18.17
N ARG A 286 -3.79 12.88 17.76
CA ARG A 286 -4.66 13.64 18.68
C ARG A 286 -5.87 12.83 19.14
N ILE A 287 -6.50 12.09 18.22
CA ILE A 287 -7.62 11.18 18.49
C ILE A 287 -7.33 9.87 17.77
N ALA A 288 -7.55 8.75 18.46
CA ALA A 288 -7.53 7.43 17.85
C ALA A 288 -8.72 6.60 18.35
N ILE A 289 -9.40 5.89 17.45
CA ILE A 289 -10.45 4.94 17.79
C ILE A 289 -9.96 3.56 17.39
N THR A 290 -9.91 2.63 18.34
CA THR A 290 -9.37 1.28 18.13
C THR A 290 -10.41 0.21 18.40
N ALA A 291 -10.39 -0.82 17.58
CA ALA A 291 -10.97 -2.14 17.82
C ALA A 291 -9.88 -3.19 17.63
N TRP A 292 -10.20 -4.47 17.83
CA TRP A 292 -9.20 -5.54 17.63
C TRP A 292 -8.60 -5.49 16.21
N ALA A 293 -7.29 -5.31 16.13
CA ALA A 293 -6.51 -5.15 14.90
C ALA A 293 -6.95 -4.01 13.95
N ARG A 294 -7.76 -3.05 14.41
CA ARG A 294 -8.28 -1.94 13.58
C ARG A 294 -8.12 -0.59 14.28
N MET A 295 -7.77 0.45 13.52
CA MET A 295 -7.64 1.81 14.04
C MET A 295 -8.05 2.87 13.02
N ILE A 296 -8.69 3.94 13.49
CA ILE A 296 -8.75 5.23 12.80
C ILE A 296 -8.08 6.30 13.65
N THR A 297 -7.39 7.24 13.01
CA THR A 297 -6.80 8.42 13.66
C THR A 297 -7.32 9.69 13.04
N MET A 298 -7.53 10.73 13.83
CA MET A 298 -8.05 12.02 13.36
C MET A 298 -7.52 13.20 14.17
N GLU A 299 -7.44 14.39 13.55
CA GLU A 299 -7.06 15.65 14.20
C GLU A 299 -8.24 16.41 14.79
N THR A 300 -9.43 16.20 14.21
CA THR A 300 -10.71 16.76 14.65
C THR A 300 -11.72 15.63 14.70
N VAL A 301 -12.68 15.70 15.63
CA VAL A 301 -13.70 14.66 15.74
C VAL A 301 -14.57 14.68 14.48
N ASN A 302 -14.64 13.55 13.78
CA ASN A 302 -15.60 13.31 12.72
C ASN A 302 -16.66 12.34 13.27
N ARG A 303 -17.81 12.87 13.67
CA ARG A 303 -18.87 12.09 14.32
C ARG A 303 -19.33 10.89 13.48
N GLU A 304 -19.58 11.11 12.19
CA GLU A 304 -20.07 10.07 11.29
C GLU A 304 -19.08 8.90 11.21
N GLN A 305 -17.80 9.21 11.05
CA GLN A 305 -16.75 8.20 10.97
C GLN A 305 -16.54 7.43 12.28
N VAL A 306 -16.69 8.11 13.43
CA VAL A 306 -16.60 7.46 14.75
C VAL A 306 -17.78 6.50 14.95
N ILE A 307 -19.00 6.93 14.63
CA ILE A 307 -20.20 6.10 14.78
C ILE A 307 -20.14 4.90 13.82
N GLU A 308 -19.76 5.10 12.56
CA GLU A 308 -19.60 4.01 11.59
C GLU A 308 -18.58 2.97 12.09
N PHE A 309 -17.45 3.42 12.63
CA PHE A 309 -16.45 2.52 13.20
C PHE A 309 -16.99 1.75 14.42
N ILE A 310 -17.72 2.42 15.31
CA ILE A 310 -18.33 1.77 16.47
C ILE A 310 -19.37 0.73 16.03
N ASP A 311 -20.28 1.10 15.14
CA ASP A 311 -21.36 0.22 14.67
C ASP A 311 -20.82 -1.02 13.96
N HIS A 312 -19.68 -0.88 13.28
CA HIS A 312 -19.05 -1.99 12.57
C HIS A 312 -18.36 -2.99 13.51
N TYR A 313 -17.61 -2.53 14.51
CA TYR A 313 -16.75 -3.42 15.31
C TYR A 313 -17.30 -3.78 16.69
N ARG A 314 -18.19 -2.95 17.26
CA ARG A 314 -18.71 -3.20 18.59
C ARG A 314 -19.49 -4.51 18.61
N GLY A 315 -19.09 -5.40 19.52
CA GLY A 315 -19.72 -6.70 19.73
C GLY A 315 -19.09 -7.87 18.97
N ILE A 316 -18.09 -7.64 18.10
CA ILE A 316 -17.36 -8.71 17.42
C ILE A 316 -16.37 -9.35 18.41
N ASP A 317 -16.62 -10.59 18.80
CA ASP A 317 -15.77 -11.34 19.73
C ASP A 317 -14.58 -11.98 19.00
N HIS A 318 -13.38 -11.87 19.58
CA HIS A 318 -12.12 -12.35 19.01
C HIS A 318 -11.50 -13.52 19.78
N HIS A 319 -12.21 -14.09 20.75
CA HIS A 319 -11.82 -15.35 21.35
C HIS A 319 -11.75 -16.47 20.31
N LYS A 320 -10.68 -17.25 20.35
CA LYS A 320 -10.60 -18.50 19.58
C LYS A 320 -11.51 -19.53 20.23
N SER A 321 -12.53 -19.98 19.49
CA SER A 321 -13.39 -21.12 19.82
C SER A 321 -12.60 -22.43 19.95
#